data_AF-A0AAW7W3D9-F1
#
_entry.id   AF-A0AAW7W3D9-F1
#
_cell.length_a   1.000
_cell.length_b   1.000
_cell.length_c   1.000
_cell.angle_alpha   90.00
_cell.angle_beta   90.00
_cell.angle_gamma   90.00
#
_symmetry.space_group_name_H-M   'P 1'
#
loop_
_entity.id
_entity.type
_entity.pdbx_description
1 polymer ?
#
loop_
_entity_poly.entity_id
_entity_poly.type
_entity_poly.pdbx_seq_one_letter_code
_entity_poly.pdbx_strand_id
1 'polypeptide(L)'
;MDEQKYNLDQSLAELDKLVDLSAKETDKTACESLAEKARIIYEQYPESEDIALRYARILVNLSILQTVLKEIEATVEKLEKLQQKFQDSHDIAEAFARILFNLSTEQIELEELETTVKKLEKLQQKFQDSHDIALPYARILFNLSTKQTVLKELETTAKKLEKLQQKFQDSHDIAEAFAMILLNLSTKQTVLKELETTAKKLENLQQKFQDSHDIAEAFAMILLNLSTEQTVLKELETTAKKLENLQQKFQDSH
;
A
#
# COMPACT_ATOMS: atom_id res chain seq x y z
N MET A 1 0.83 -7.13 44.78
CA MET A 1 1.15 -6.88 43.36
C MET A 1 2.66 -6.77 43.30
N ASP A 2 3.33 -7.55 42.46
CA ASP A 2 4.79 -7.55 42.38
C ASP A 2 5.29 -6.20 41.82
N GLU A 3 6.38 -5.65 42.36
CA GLU A 3 6.88 -4.31 42.02
C GLU A 3 7.24 -4.21 40.52
N GLN A 4 7.74 -5.31 39.95
CA GLN A 4 8.00 -5.42 38.52
C GLN A 4 6.74 -5.31 37.66
N LYS A 5 5.61 -5.89 38.12
CA LYS A 5 4.33 -5.81 37.40
C LYS A 5 3.76 -4.40 37.45
N TYR A 6 3.87 -3.73 38.59
CA TYR A 6 3.43 -2.34 38.75
C TYR A 6 4.22 -1.38 37.83
N ASN A 7 5.54 -1.56 37.72
CA ASN A 7 6.37 -0.74 36.84
C ASN A 7 6.05 -0.97 35.35
N LEU A 8 5.73 -2.20 34.96
CA LEU A 8 5.29 -2.53 33.59
C LEU A 8 3.97 -1.85 33.23
N ASP A 9 2.96 -1.94 34.11
CA ASP A 9 1.65 -1.32 33.87
C ASP A 9 1.77 0.21 33.74
N GLN A 10 2.66 0.84 34.52
CA GLN A 10 2.94 2.27 34.41
C GLN A 10 3.63 2.62 33.08
N SER A 11 4.61 1.83 32.64
CA SER A 11 5.28 2.01 31.35
C SER A 11 4.32 1.89 30.17
N LEU A 12 3.37 0.95 30.22
CA LEU A 12 2.32 0.83 29.21
C LEU A 12 1.42 2.07 29.17
N ALA A 13 0.96 2.53 30.33
CA ALA A 13 0.11 3.73 30.41
C ALA A 13 0.84 5.00 29.93
N GLU A 14 2.16 5.08 30.13
CA GLU A 14 2.97 6.17 29.57
C GLU A 14 3.09 6.05 28.05
N LEU A 15 3.40 4.86 27.53
CA LEU A 15 3.49 4.61 26.09
C LEU A 15 2.18 4.87 25.36
N ASP A 16 1.04 4.49 25.93
CA ASP A 16 -0.27 4.76 25.32
C ASP A 16 -0.49 6.28 25.15
N LYS A 17 -0.07 7.10 26.11
CA LYS A 17 -0.08 8.57 25.97
C LYS A 17 0.88 9.04 24.88
N LEU A 18 2.08 8.45 24.77
CA LEU A 18 3.04 8.79 23.71
C LEU A 18 2.49 8.43 22.32
N VAL A 19 1.78 7.31 22.19
CA VAL A 19 1.08 6.92 20.95
C VAL A 19 0.05 7.99 20.58
N ASP A 20 -0.83 8.36 21.51
CA ASP A 20 -1.88 9.37 21.28
C ASP A 20 -1.31 10.76 20.90
N LEU A 21 -0.22 11.16 21.54
CA LEU A 21 0.50 12.40 21.22
C LEU A 21 1.11 12.33 19.82
N SER A 22 1.85 11.25 19.52
CA SER A 22 2.50 11.09 18.21
C SER A 22 1.52 11.02 17.05
N ALA A 23 0.31 10.48 17.26
CA ALA A 23 -0.72 10.37 16.22
C ALA A 23 -1.31 11.73 15.82
N LYS A 24 -1.16 12.77 16.66
CA LYS A 24 -1.67 14.13 16.43
C LYS A 24 -0.54 15.13 16.19
N GLU A 25 0.70 14.70 16.34
CA GLU A 25 1.87 15.57 16.20
C GLU A 25 2.12 15.87 14.72
N THR A 26 2.40 17.14 14.43
CA THR A 26 2.73 17.61 13.08
C THR A 26 4.17 18.08 12.98
N ASP A 27 4.84 18.34 14.11
CA ASP A 27 6.25 18.68 14.15
C ASP A 27 7.13 17.42 14.21
N LYS A 28 7.98 17.24 13.20
CA LYS A 28 8.87 16.07 13.09
C LYS A 28 9.76 15.92 14.32
N THR A 29 10.37 17.01 14.80
CA THR A 29 11.33 16.98 15.92
C THR A 29 10.66 16.66 17.26
N ALA A 30 9.45 17.13 17.48
CA ALA A 30 8.62 16.72 18.61
C ALA A 30 8.29 15.22 18.53
N CYS A 31 7.91 14.72 17.36
CA CYS A 31 7.63 13.29 17.17
C CYS A 31 8.89 12.41 17.34
N GLU A 32 10.06 12.87 16.90
CA GLU A 32 11.36 12.22 17.17
C GLU A 32 11.64 12.13 18.68
N SER A 33 11.32 13.20 19.42
CA SER A 33 11.46 13.21 20.88
C SER A 33 10.51 12.23 21.57
N LEU A 34 9.28 12.06 21.06
CA LEU A 34 8.35 11.04 21.54
C LEU A 34 8.84 9.62 21.23
N ALA A 35 9.35 9.40 20.02
CA ALA A 35 9.93 8.12 19.60
C ALA A 35 11.14 7.75 20.46
N GLU A 36 11.99 8.71 20.82
CA GLU A 36 13.14 8.49 21.69
C GLU A 36 12.73 8.11 23.12
N LYS A 37 11.71 8.78 23.69
CA LYS A 37 11.15 8.38 24.99
C LYS A 37 10.59 6.96 24.94
N ALA A 38 9.85 6.62 23.89
CA ALA A 38 9.30 5.28 23.71
C ALA A 38 10.40 4.22 23.54
N ARG A 39 11.49 4.52 22.83
CA ARG A 39 12.67 3.66 22.72
C ARG A 39 13.27 3.35 24.09
N ILE A 40 13.46 4.37 24.92
CA ILE A 40 14.03 4.21 26.27
C ILE A 40 13.14 3.29 27.13
N ILE A 41 11.81 3.42 27.04
CA ILE A 41 10.89 2.54 27.75
C ILE A 41 10.97 1.11 27.21
N TYR A 42 11.00 0.93 25.88
CA TYR A 42 11.16 -0.39 25.26
C TYR A 42 12.45 -1.10 25.69
N GLU A 43 13.56 -0.38 25.82
CA GLU A 43 14.83 -0.97 26.25
C GLU A 43 14.84 -1.47 27.70
N GLN A 44 13.92 -0.99 28.54
CA GLN A 44 13.73 -1.51 29.90
C GLN A 44 12.96 -2.84 29.90
N TYR A 45 12.12 -3.08 28.89
CA TYR A 45 11.27 -4.26 28.77
C TYR A 45 11.33 -4.85 27.36
N PRO A 46 12.53 -5.24 26.87
CA PRO A 46 12.71 -5.58 25.47
C PRO A 46 11.98 -6.87 25.06
N GLU A 47 11.56 -7.69 26.02
CA GLU A 47 10.79 -8.93 25.78
C GLU A 47 9.26 -8.71 25.79
N SER A 48 8.79 -7.50 26.13
CA SER A 48 7.35 -7.20 26.14
C SER A 48 6.89 -6.84 24.73
N GLU A 49 6.13 -7.76 24.10
CA GLU A 49 5.49 -7.51 22.81
C GLU A 49 4.56 -6.29 22.87
N ASP A 50 3.82 -6.16 23.97
CA ASP A 50 2.93 -5.03 24.20
C ASP A 50 3.68 -3.69 24.14
N ILE A 51 4.82 -3.57 24.82
CA ILE A 51 5.63 -2.35 24.78
C ILE A 51 6.26 -2.14 23.39
N ALA A 52 6.77 -3.21 22.78
CA ALA A 52 7.33 -3.17 21.43
C ALA A 52 6.31 -2.67 20.41
N LEU A 53 5.04 -3.09 20.54
CA LEU A 53 3.95 -2.63 19.68
C LEU A 53 3.68 -1.13 19.82
N ARG A 54 3.63 -0.58 21.05
CA ARG A 54 3.44 0.88 21.21
C ARG A 54 4.60 1.66 20.62
N TYR A 55 5.83 1.18 20.82
CA TYR A 55 7.00 1.78 20.19
C TYR A 55 6.92 1.70 18.65
N ALA A 56 6.53 0.55 18.09
CA ALA A 56 6.34 0.37 16.65
C ALA A 56 5.30 1.36 16.08
N ARG A 57 4.17 1.57 16.77
CA ARG A 57 3.14 2.55 16.36
C ARG A 57 3.68 3.98 16.32
N ILE A 58 4.48 4.38 17.30
CA ILE A 58 5.11 5.70 17.33
C ILE A 58 6.12 5.86 16.18
N LEU A 59 6.88 4.82 15.85
CA LEU A 59 7.79 4.82 14.70
C LEU A 59 7.04 4.96 13.36
N VAL A 60 5.86 4.34 13.22
CA VAL A 60 5.00 4.54 12.05
C VAL A 60 4.52 6.00 11.98
N ASN A 61 4.07 6.59 13.09
CA ASN A 61 3.64 7.99 13.11
C ASN A 61 4.81 8.94 12.76
N LEU A 62 6.00 8.69 13.30
CA LEU A 62 7.20 9.44 12.95
C LEU A 62 7.50 9.35 11.45
N SER A 63 7.40 8.15 10.85
CA SER A 63 7.71 7.96 9.43
C SER A 63 6.81 8.76 8.48
N ILE A 64 5.59 9.12 8.91
CA ILE A 64 4.69 9.98 8.12
C ILE A 64 5.26 11.40 7.99
N LEU A 65 6.04 11.85 8.98
CA LEU A 65 6.66 13.18 9.01
C LEU A 65 8.08 13.20 8.41
N GLN A 66 8.63 12.05 8.05
CA GLN A 66 9.99 11.92 7.52
C GLN A 66 9.98 11.97 5.99
N THR A 67 10.47 13.08 5.44
CA THR A 67 10.62 13.27 3.99
C THR A 67 12.06 13.12 3.50
N VAL A 68 12.98 12.75 4.39
CA VAL A 68 14.39 12.54 4.07
C VAL A 68 14.65 11.03 4.08
N LEU A 69 15.04 10.48 2.93
CA LEU A 69 15.22 9.03 2.72
C LEU A 69 16.03 8.35 3.85
N LYS A 70 17.17 8.92 4.23
CA LYS A 70 18.02 8.35 5.29
C LYS A 70 17.37 8.33 6.68
N GLU A 71 16.47 9.28 6.98
CA GLU A 71 15.76 9.33 8.27
C GLU A 71 14.71 8.21 8.34
N ILE A 72 13.95 8.01 7.26
CA ILE A 72 12.95 6.94 7.17
C ILE A 72 13.61 5.56 7.10
N GLU A 73 14.72 5.40 6.37
CA GLU A 73 15.50 4.15 6.35
C GLU A 73 15.96 3.75 7.75
N ALA A 74 16.50 4.69 8.53
CA ALA A 74 16.92 4.43 9.90
C ALA A 74 15.74 4.03 10.82
N THR A 75 14.55 4.56 10.54
CA THR A 75 13.32 4.26 11.28
C THR A 75 12.75 2.88 10.89
N VAL A 76 12.82 2.54 9.60
CA VAL A 76 12.50 1.21 9.06
C VAL A 76 13.42 0.15 9.68
N GLU A 77 14.72 0.39 9.79
CA GLU A 77 15.65 -0.55 10.42
C GLU A 77 15.30 -0.84 11.89
N LYS A 78 14.88 0.17 12.65
CA LYS A 78 14.42 -0.01 14.04
C LYS A 78 13.21 -0.92 14.09
N LEU A 79 12.23 -0.69 13.21
CA LEU A 79 10.99 -1.45 13.20
C LEU A 79 11.15 -2.85 12.59
N GLU A 80 12.08 -3.03 11.65
CA GLU A 80 12.51 -4.33 11.13
C GLU A 80 13.13 -5.19 12.25
N LYS A 81 13.94 -4.60 13.14
CA LYS A 81 14.46 -5.32 14.32
C LYS A 81 13.34 -5.74 15.28
N LEU A 82 12.32 -4.91 15.48
CA LEU A 82 11.14 -5.30 16.28
C LEU A 82 10.39 -6.46 15.62
N GLN A 83 10.14 -6.38 14.31
CA GLN A 83 9.46 -7.44 13.56
C GLN A 83 10.27 -8.75 13.58
N GLN A 84 11.60 -8.69 13.47
CA GLN A 84 12.46 -9.87 13.55
C GLN A 84 12.45 -10.52 14.95
N LYS A 85 12.24 -9.72 16.00
CA LYS A 85 12.14 -10.21 17.37
C LYS A 85 10.76 -10.83 17.65
N PHE A 86 9.70 -10.13 17.25
CA PHE A 86 8.31 -10.53 17.45
C PHE A 86 7.71 -11.02 16.12
N GLN A 87 8.31 -12.05 15.53
CA GLN A 87 8.01 -12.46 14.15
C GLN A 87 6.56 -12.87 13.94
N ASP A 88 5.90 -13.38 14.98
CA ASP A 88 4.53 -13.88 14.93
C ASP A 88 3.50 -12.83 15.37
N SER A 89 3.95 -11.66 15.81
CA SER A 89 3.07 -10.55 16.18
C SER A 89 2.45 -9.93 14.94
N HIS A 90 1.14 -10.09 14.81
CA HIS A 90 0.37 -9.53 13.70
C HIS A 90 0.46 -7.99 13.69
N ASP A 91 0.26 -7.34 14.82
CA ASP A 91 0.18 -5.87 14.89
C ASP A 91 1.54 -5.20 14.64
N ILE A 92 2.65 -5.85 15.03
CA ILE A 92 4.01 -5.37 14.69
C ILE A 92 4.29 -5.59 13.21
N ALA A 93 3.83 -6.71 12.63
CA ALA A 93 3.91 -6.92 11.19
C ALA A 93 3.10 -5.89 10.39
N GLU A 94 1.90 -5.52 10.85
CA GLU A 94 1.12 -4.42 10.26
C GLU A 94 1.90 -3.09 10.32
N ALA A 95 2.46 -2.75 11.48
CA ALA A 95 3.28 -1.56 11.62
C ALA A 95 4.48 -1.58 10.63
N PHE A 96 5.07 -2.76 10.41
CA PHE A 96 6.15 -2.94 9.45
C PHE A 96 5.70 -2.80 8.00
N ALA A 97 4.52 -3.31 7.65
CA ALA A 97 3.92 -3.10 6.35
C ALA A 97 3.71 -1.62 6.04
N ARG A 98 3.19 -0.87 7.02
CA ARG A 98 2.90 0.57 6.88
C ARG A 98 4.17 1.39 6.69
N ILE A 99 5.22 1.15 7.48
CA ILE A 99 6.47 1.92 7.33
C ILE A 99 7.22 1.57 6.04
N LEU A 100 7.14 0.32 5.56
CA LEU A 100 7.69 -0.05 4.24
C LEU A 100 6.96 0.66 3.09
N PHE A 101 5.64 0.85 3.21
CA PHE A 101 4.90 1.67 2.26
C PHE A 101 5.33 3.14 2.32
N ASN A 102 5.49 3.73 3.51
CA ASN A 102 5.98 5.11 3.64
C ASN A 102 7.41 5.26 3.06
N LEU A 103 8.31 4.30 3.30
CA LEU A 103 9.63 4.30 2.67
C LEU A 103 9.54 4.33 1.14
N SER A 104 8.58 3.58 0.58
CA SER A 104 8.41 3.50 -0.87
C SER A 104 8.00 4.81 -1.54
N THR A 105 7.39 5.74 -0.81
CA THR A 105 7.02 7.07 -1.36
C THR A 105 8.22 7.97 -1.51
N GLU A 106 9.24 7.77 -0.65
CA GLU A 106 10.49 8.54 -0.68
C GLU A 106 11.57 7.90 -1.56
N GLN A 107 11.45 6.62 -1.87
CA GLN A 107 12.41 5.91 -2.74
C GLN A 107 12.29 6.35 -4.20
N ILE A 108 13.40 6.87 -4.75
CA ILE A 108 13.49 7.29 -6.14
C ILE A 108 14.01 6.14 -7.02
N GLU A 109 15.07 5.48 -6.57
CA GLU A 109 15.76 4.42 -7.29
C GLU A 109 14.94 3.13 -7.36
N LEU A 110 14.82 2.55 -8.56
CA LEU A 110 13.98 1.38 -8.82
C LEU A 110 14.46 0.15 -8.01
N GLU A 111 15.77 -0.09 -7.94
CA GLU A 111 16.34 -1.24 -7.23
C GLU A 111 16.09 -1.20 -5.72
N GLU A 112 16.13 -0.02 -5.12
CA GLU A 112 15.81 0.19 -3.71
C GLU A 112 14.32 -0.08 -3.46
N LEU A 113 13.44 0.43 -4.31
CA LEU A 113 12.01 0.17 -4.23
C LEU A 113 11.67 -1.32 -4.40
N GLU A 114 12.28 -2.00 -5.37
CA GLU A 114 12.10 -3.45 -5.55
C GLU A 114 12.53 -4.24 -4.31
N THR A 115 13.57 -3.79 -3.62
CA THR A 115 14.03 -4.41 -2.37
C THR A 115 12.98 -4.26 -1.27
N THR A 116 12.40 -3.07 -1.12
CA THR A 116 11.30 -2.79 -0.18
C THR A 116 10.06 -3.63 -0.51
N VAL A 117 9.68 -3.70 -1.80
CA VAL A 117 8.57 -4.54 -2.29
C VAL A 117 8.79 -6.01 -1.95
N LYS A 118 10.01 -6.53 -2.11
CA LYS A 118 10.35 -7.92 -1.74
C LYS A 118 10.23 -8.17 -0.24
N LYS A 119 10.60 -7.21 0.61
CA LYS A 119 10.39 -7.32 2.07
C LYS A 119 8.90 -7.41 2.40
N LEU A 120 8.09 -6.52 1.83
CA LEU A 120 6.65 -6.48 2.07
C LEU A 120 5.92 -7.69 1.47
N GLU A 121 6.36 -8.19 0.31
CA GLU A 121 5.85 -9.43 -0.28
C GLU A 121 6.06 -10.64 0.64
N LYS A 122 7.25 -10.79 1.23
CA LYS A 122 7.53 -11.86 2.20
C LYS A 122 6.66 -11.74 3.45
N LEU A 123 6.48 -10.52 3.94
CA LEU A 123 5.62 -10.25 5.09
C LEU A 123 4.17 -10.61 4.79
N GLN A 124 3.66 -10.21 3.63
CA GLN A 124 2.32 -10.58 3.19
C GLN A 124 2.15 -12.08 2.97
N GLN A 125 3.16 -12.79 2.46
CA GLN A 125 3.10 -14.25 2.36
C GLN A 125 2.98 -14.92 3.74
N LYS A 126 3.64 -14.36 4.77
CA LYS A 126 3.53 -14.85 6.15
C LYS A 126 2.15 -14.58 6.74
N PHE A 127 1.62 -13.37 6.56
CA PHE A 127 0.32 -12.94 7.09
C PHE A 127 -0.75 -12.86 6.00
N GLN A 128 -0.86 -13.93 5.21
CA GLN A 128 -1.59 -13.92 3.93
C GLN A 128 -3.06 -13.48 4.00
N ASP A 129 -3.72 -13.63 5.16
CA ASP A 129 -5.13 -13.31 5.36
C ASP A 129 -5.34 -11.91 5.98
N SER A 130 -4.25 -11.20 6.29
CA SER A 130 -4.28 -9.85 6.85
C SER A 130 -4.60 -8.83 5.76
N HIS A 131 -5.77 -8.19 5.89
CA HIS A 131 -6.14 -7.07 5.03
C HIS A 131 -5.25 -5.85 5.29
N ASP A 132 -4.91 -5.58 6.56
CA ASP A 132 -4.09 -4.43 6.95
C ASP A 132 -2.64 -4.50 6.45
N ILE A 133 -2.13 -5.69 6.10
CA ILE A 133 -0.85 -5.88 5.42
C ILE A 133 -1.02 -5.92 3.90
N ALA A 134 -2.11 -6.52 3.41
CA ALA A 134 -2.42 -6.57 1.99
C ALA A 134 -2.62 -5.17 1.38
N LEU A 135 -3.20 -4.23 2.13
CA LEU A 135 -3.43 -2.87 1.65
C LEU A 135 -2.12 -2.10 1.37
N PRO A 136 -1.16 -1.98 2.31
CA PRO A 136 0.18 -1.45 2.02
C PRO A 136 0.89 -2.20 0.89
N TYR A 137 0.73 -3.53 0.80
CA TYR A 137 1.32 -4.31 -0.28
C TYR A 137 0.72 -3.96 -1.66
N ALA A 138 -0.59 -3.73 -1.75
CA ALA A 138 -1.23 -3.26 -2.97
C ALA A 138 -0.69 -1.89 -3.41
N ARG A 139 -0.59 -0.95 -2.46
CA ARG A 139 -0.13 0.42 -2.73
C ARG A 139 1.35 0.46 -3.13
N ILE A 140 2.21 -0.35 -2.52
CA ILE A 140 3.63 -0.40 -2.93
C ILE A 140 3.80 -1.03 -4.32
N LEU A 141 2.97 -2.02 -4.69
CA LEU A 141 2.98 -2.57 -6.05
C LEU A 141 2.55 -1.52 -7.07
N PHE A 142 1.58 -0.67 -6.72
CA PHE A 142 1.20 0.48 -7.54
C PHE A 142 2.38 1.45 -7.70
N ASN A 143 3.04 1.86 -6.61
CA ASN A 143 4.24 2.72 -6.67
C ASN A 143 5.35 2.12 -7.54
N LEU A 144 5.58 0.80 -7.45
CA LEU A 144 6.52 0.11 -8.31
C LEU A 144 6.12 0.20 -9.79
N SER A 145 4.82 0.01 -10.08
CA SER A 145 4.29 0.05 -11.45
C SER A 145 4.50 1.39 -12.15
N THR A 146 4.47 2.51 -11.41
CA THR A 146 4.65 3.85 -11.99
C THR A 146 6.10 4.11 -12.39
N LYS A 147 7.07 3.42 -11.77
CA LYS A 147 8.50 3.53 -12.07
C LYS A 147 9.00 2.48 -13.07
N GLN A 148 8.30 1.35 -13.20
CA GLN A 148 8.68 0.29 -14.14
C GLN A 148 8.53 0.74 -15.60
N THR A 149 9.61 0.67 -16.36
CA THR A 149 9.61 1.01 -17.79
C THR A 149 9.55 -0.22 -18.69
N VAL A 150 10.00 -1.37 -18.18
CA VAL A 150 10.03 -2.65 -18.89
C VAL A 150 8.68 -3.35 -18.79
N LEU A 151 8.03 -3.61 -19.94
CA LEU A 151 6.68 -4.21 -20.00
C LEU A 151 6.57 -5.53 -19.21
N LYS A 152 7.53 -6.45 -19.35
CA LYS A 152 7.50 -7.74 -18.66
C LYS A 152 7.57 -7.63 -17.13
N GLU A 153 8.28 -6.63 -16.62
CA GLU A 153 8.35 -6.37 -15.18
C GLU A 153 7.01 -5.82 -14.68
N LEU A 154 6.43 -4.87 -15.42
CA LEU A 154 5.10 -4.31 -15.14
C LEU A 154 4.01 -5.38 -15.18
N GLU A 155 4.01 -6.28 -16.16
CA GLU A 155 3.10 -7.42 -16.23
C GLU A 155 3.25 -8.35 -15.01
N THR A 156 4.47 -8.53 -14.52
CA THR A 156 4.74 -9.36 -13.34
C THR A 156 4.16 -8.72 -12.09
N THR A 157 4.35 -7.41 -11.92
CA THR A 157 3.73 -6.60 -10.84
C THR A 157 2.20 -6.65 -10.93
N ALA A 158 1.62 -6.46 -12.12
CA ALA A 158 0.19 -6.53 -12.35
C ALA A 158 -0.39 -7.91 -11.97
N LYS A 159 0.30 -9.01 -12.30
CA LYS A 159 -0.09 -10.37 -11.90
C LYS A 159 -0.04 -10.59 -10.39
N LYS A 160 0.91 -9.98 -9.68
CA LYS A 160 0.95 -10.04 -8.21
C LYS A 160 -0.27 -9.34 -7.62
N LEU A 161 -0.58 -8.13 -8.10
CA LEU A 161 -1.73 -7.37 -7.61
C LEU A 161 -3.07 -8.00 -8.00
N GLU A 162 -3.17 -8.61 -9.18
CA GLU A 162 -4.34 -9.40 -9.59
C GLU A 162 -4.64 -10.54 -8.61
N LYS A 163 -3.61 -11.32 -8.23
CA LYS A 163 -3.77 -12.40 -7.25
C LYS A 163 -4.20 -11.87 -5.89
N LEU A 164 -3.64 -10.75 -5.47
CA LEU A 164 -4.00 -10.10 -4.21
C LEU A 164 -5.46 -9.61 -4.24
N GLN A 165 -5.87 -8.97 -5.34
CA GLN A 165 -7.25 -8.52 -5.54
C GLN A 165 -8.23 -9.69 -5.56
N GLN A 166 -7.89 -10.82 -6.20
CA GLN A 166 -8.74 -12.02 -6.17
C GLN A 166 -8.93 -12.55 -4.74
N LYS A 167 -7.89 -12.47 -3.90
CA LYS A 167 -7.97 -12.89 -2.49
C LYS A 167 -8.81 -11.92 -1.66
N PHE A 168 -8.61 -10.62 -1.85
CA PHE A 168 -9.34 -9.56 -1.14
C PHE A 168 -10.37 -8.90 -2.07
N GLN A 169 -11.23 -9.73 -2.66
CA GLN A 169 -12.11 -9.34 -3.76
C GLN A 169 -13.07 -8.19 -3.45
N ASP A 170 -13.40 -7.97 -2.18
CA ASP A 170 -14.34 -6.94 -1.73
C ASP A 170 -13.62 -5.68 -1.23
N SER A 171 -12.28 -5.67 -1.25
CA SER A 171 -11.48 -4.51 -0.88
C SER A 171 -11.47 -3.48 -1.99
N HIS A 172 -12.12 -2.35 -1.75
CA HIS A 172 -12.20 -1.22 -2.68
C HIS A 172 -10.80 -0.67 -3.02
N ASP A 173 -10.01 -0.29 -2.00
CA ASP A 173 -8.66 0.26 -2.19
C ASP A 173 -7.71 -0.67 -2.97
N ILE A 174 -7.82 -1.99 -2.78
CA ILE A 174 -7.00 -2.96 -3.52
C ILE A 174 -7.47 -3.06 -4.98
N ALA A 175 -8.78 -2.97 -5.21
CA ALA A 175 -9.34 -2.93 -6.55
C ALA A 175 -8.94 -1.65 -7.30
N GLU A 176 -8.92 -0.49 -6.63
CA GLU A 176 -8.42 0.77 -7.19
C GLU A 176 -6.94 0.70 -7.55
N ALA A 177 -6.10 0.20 -6.62
CA ALA A 177 -4.69 -0.02 -6.92
C ALA A 177 -4.52 -0.95 -8.15
N PHE A 178 -5.33 -2.01 -8.27
CA PHE A 178 -5.28 -2.92 -9.41
C PHE A 178 -5.71 -2.23 -10.71
N ALA A 179 -6.79 -1.43 -10.66
CA ALA A 179 -7.25 -0.64 -11.80
C ALA A 179 -6.17 0.31 -12.33
N MET A 180 -5.47 0.99 -11.44
CA MET A 180 -4.38 1.91 -11.81
C MET A 180 -3.17 1.19 -12.41
N ILE A 181 -2.81 0.00 -11.92
CA ILE A 181 -1.76 -0.80 -12.58
C ILE A 181 -2.21 -1.27 -13.98
N LEU A 182 -3.47 -1.67 -14.15
CA LEU A 182 -3.99 -2.04 -15.47
C LEU A 182 -3.97 -0.85 -16.44
N LEU A 183 -4.28 0.36 -15.96
CA LEU A 183 -4.14 1.58 -16.74
C LEU A 183 -2.68 1.80 -17.17
N ASN A 184 -1.72 1.75 -16.23
CA ASN A 184 -0.29 1.87 -16.54
C ASN A 184 0.16 0.82 -17.56
N LEU A 185 -0.28 -0.43 -17.42
CA LEU A 185 0.01 -1.50 -18.36
C LEU A 185 -0.53 -1.18 -19.75
N SER A 186 -1.77 -0.70 -19.84
CA SER A 186 -2.41 -0.35 -21.11
C SER A 186 -1.62 0.67 -21.93
N THR A 187 -0.98 1.65 -21.28
CA THR A 187 -0.18 2.68 -21.96
C THR A 187 1.11 2.16 -22.58
N LYS A 188 1.55 0.95 -22.20
CA LYS A 188 2.77 0.30 -22.72
C LYS A 188 2.48 -0.89 -23.62
N GLN A 189 1.25 -1.40 -23.62
CA GLN A 189 0.84 -2.51 -24.47
C GLN A 189 0.70 -2.04 -25.92
N THR A 190 1.41 -2.71 -26.84
CA THR A 190 1.33 -2.43 -28.28
C THR A 190 0.59 -3.52 -29.06
N VAL A 191 0.29 -4.64 -28.40
CA VAL A 191 -0.47 -5.75 -28.99
C VAL A 191 -1.94 -5.59 -28.63
N LEU A 192 -2.78 -5.35 -29.64
CA LEU A 192 -4.23 -5.09 -29.46
C LEU A 192 -4.92 -6.14 -28.57
N LYS A 193 -4.65 -7.43 -28.78
CA LYS A 193 -5.24 -8.51 -27.96
C LYS A 193 -4.87 -8.44 -26.47
N GLU A 194 -3.66 -7.98 -26.16
CA GLU A 194 -3.22 -7.82 -24.77
C GLU A 194 -3.94 -6.63 -24.13
N LEU A 195 -4.06 -5.52 -24.88
CA LEU A 195 -4.81 -4.34 -24.46
C LEU A 195 -6.31 -4.64 -24.24
N GLU A 196 -6.94 -5.40 -25.14
CA GLU A 196 -8.32 -5.87 -24.99
C GLU A 196 -8.50 -6.74 -23.75
N THR A 197 -7.53 -7.60 -23.45
CA THR A 197 -7.53 -8.44 -22.25
C THR A 197 -7.47 -7.57 -20.99
N THR A 198 -6.60 -6.57 -20.97
CA THR A 198 -6.48 -5.60 -19.87
C THR A 198 -7.78 -4.81 -19.69
N ALA A 199 -8.37 -4.30 -20.76
CA ALA A 199 -9.65 -3.59 -20.74
C ALA A 199 -10.78 -4.46 -20.21
N LYS A 200 -10.79 -5.77 -20.53
CA LYS A 200 -11.80 -6.70 -20.03
C LYS A 200 -11.68 -6.92 -18.52
N LYS A 201 -10.46 -6.99 -17.98
CA LYS A 201 -10.25 -7.07 -16.52
C LYS A 201 -10.80 -5.83 -15.82
N LEU A 202 -10.53 -4.66 -16.38
CA LEU A 202 -10.99 -3.39 -15.83
C LEU A 202 -12.51 -3.21 -15.93
N GLU A 203 -13.12 -3.67 -17.02
CA GLU A 203 -14.59 -3.76 -17.16
C GLU A 203 -15.20 -4.61 -16.04
N ASN A 204 -14.61 -5.76 -15.74
CA ASN A 204 -15.10 -6.64 -14.67
C ASN A 204 -14.95 -5.98 -13.29
N LEU A 205 -13.86 -5.26 -13.04
CA LEU A 205 -13.71 -4.47 -11.80
C LEU A 205 -14.79 -3.40 -11.71
N GLN A 206 -15.02 -2.63 -12.79
CA GLN A 206 -16.05 -1.60 -12.80
C GLN A 206 -17.46 -2.14 -12.61
N GLN A 207 -17.75 -3.35 -13.09
CA GLN A 207 -19.04 -4.00 -12.83
C GLN A 207 -19.23 -4.35 -11.35
N LYS A 208 -18.14 -4.69 -10.64
CA LYS A 208 -18.16 -5.00 -9.21
C LYS A 208 -18.19 -3.74 -8.34
N PHE A 209 -17.42 -2.72 -8.71
CA PHE A 209 -17.27 -1.46 -7.97
C PHE A 209 -17.89 -0.30 -8.77
N GLN A 210 -19.21 -0.36 -8.96
CA GLN A 210 -19.91 0.52 -9.91
C GLN A 210 -19.84 2.01 -9.57
N ASP A 211 -19.65 2.33 -8.29
CA ASP A 211 -19.62 3.69 -7.76
C ASP A 211 -18.19 4.24 -7.61
N SER A 212 -17.16 3.43 -7.90
CA SER A 212 -15.76 3.89 -7.84
C SER A 212 -15.47 4.80 -9.03
N HIS A 213 -15.22 6.08 -8.74
CA HIS A 213 -14.81 7.04 -9.75
C HIS A 213 -13.45 6.68 -10.35
N ASP A 214 -12.48 6.28 -9.51
CA ASP A 214 -11.12 5.98 -9.95
C ASP A 214 -11.08 4.76 -10.90
N ILE A 215 -11.86 3.72 -10.61
CA ILE A 215 -11.98 2.55 -11.51
C ILE A 215 -12.70 2.93 -12.80
N ALA A 216 -13.74 3.76 -12.73
CA ALA A 216 -14.46 4.24 -13.91
C ALA A 216 -13.59 5.10 -14.82
N GLU A 217 -12.80 6.01 -14.24
CA GLU A 217 -11.84 6.86 -14.94
C GLU A 217 -10.76 6.00 -15.63
N ALA A 218 -10.15 5.07 -14.89
CA ALA A 218 -9.18 4.14 -15.47
C ALA A 218 -9.82 3.34 -16.62
N PHE A 219 -11.07 2.88 -16.47
CA PHE A 219 -11.75 2.14 -17.53
C PHE A 219 -12.02 2.99 -18.77
N ALA A 220 -12.46 4.24 -18.58
CA ALA A 220 -12.65 5.18 -19.67
C ALA A 220 -11.33 5.46 -20.42
N MET A 221 -10.22 5.65 -19.70
CA MET A 221 -8.91 5.88 -20.31
C MET A 221 -8.42 4.68 -21.12
N ILE A 222 -8.60 3.44 -20.64
CA ILE A 222 -8.24 2.26 -21.43
C ILE A 222 -9.14 2.13 -22.67
N LEU A 223 -10.43 2.43 -22.57
CA LEU A 223 -11.33 2.42 -23.72
C LEU A 223 -10.91 3.47 -24.77
N LEU A 224 -10.46 4.65 -24.33
CA LEU A 224 -9.89 5.65 -25.23
C LEU A 224 -8.64 5.12 -25.94
N ASN A 225 -7.70 4.52 -25.21
CA ASN A 225 -6.51 3.89 -25.79
C ASN A 225 -6.87 2.76 -26.77
N LEU A 226 -7.88 1.93 -26.46
CA LEU A 226 -8.38 0.92 -27.40
C LEU A 226 -8.91 1.55 -28.69
N SER A 227 -9.63 2.67 -28.58
CA SER A 227 -10.22 3.33 -29.75
C SER A 227 -9.19 3.90 -30.72
N THR A 228 -7.97 4.21 -30.24
CA THR A 228 -6.89 4.68 -31.13
C THR A 228 -6.21 3.54 -31.87
N GLU A 229 -6.29 2.32 -31.34
CA GLU A 229 -5.65 1.12 -31.93
C GLU A 229 -6.63 0.26 -32.75
N GLN A 230 -7.93 0.34 -32.46
CA GLN A 230 -8.97 -0.41 -33.18
C GLN A 230 -9.16 0.13 -34.60
N THR A 231 -9.21 -0.78 -35.57
CA THR A 231 -9.44 -0.45 -37.00
C THR A 231 -10.78 -0.95 -37.52
N VAL A 232 -11.45 -1.85 -36.78
CA VAL A 232 -12.74 -2.42 -37.15
C VAL A 232 -13.86 -1.56 -36.58
N LEU A 233 -14.72 -1.03 -37.45
CA LEU A 233 -15.82 -0.12 -37.07
C LEU A 233 -16.73 -0.70 -35.96
N LYS A 234 -17.07 -1.98 -36.05
CA LYS A 234 -17.93 -2.64 -35.06
C LYS A 234 -17.29 -2.72 -33.66
N GLU A 235 -15.97 -2.85 -33.59
CA GLU A 235 -15.23 -2.84 -32.33
C GLU A 235 -15.23 -1.42 -31.74
N LEU A 236 -14.98 -0.41 -32.57
CA LEU A 236 -15.06 1.01 -32.20
C LEU A 236 -16.46 1.39 -31.68
N GLU A 237 -17.53 0.99 -32.36
CA GLU A 237 -18.91 1.21 -31.92
C GLU A 237 -19.17 0.59 -30.54
N THR A 238 -18.60 -0.60 -30.29
CA THR A 238 -18.73 -1.27 -28.99
C THR A 238 -18.00 -0.51 -27.89
N THR A 239 -16.78 -0.04 -28.17
CA THR A 239 -15.98 0.80 -27.26
C THR A 239 -16.68 2.12 -26.95
N ALA A 240 -17.20 2.81 -27.98
CA ALA A 240 -17.95 4.05 -27.82
C ALA A 240 -19.20 3.88 -26.95
N LYS A 241 -19.95 2.79 -27.14
CA LYS A 241 -21.13 2.49 -26.32
C LYS A 241 -20.77 2.24 -24.84
N LYS A 242 -19.62 1.62 -24.56
CA LYS A 242 -19.13 1.44 -23.19
C LYS A 242 -18.78 2.78 -22.54
N LEU A 243 -18.12 3.68 -23.27
CA LEU A 243 -17.82 5.04 -22.80
C LEU A 243 -19.10 5.84 -22.52
N GLU A 244 -20.09 5.79 -23.42
CA GLU A 244 -21.39 6.43 -23.23
C GLU A 244 -22.10 5.93 -21.96
N ASN A 245 -22.11 4.61 -21.73
CA ASN A 245 -22.68 4.03 -20.52
C ASN A 245 -21.97 4.51 -19.24
N LEU A 246 -20.64 4.64 -19.26
CA LEU A 246 -19.89 5.19 -18.13
C LEU A 246 -20.27 6.66 -17.90
N GLN A 247 -20.28 7.46 -18.97
CA GLN A 247 -20.66 8.87 -18.88
C GLN A 247 -22.06 9.05 -18.26
N GLN A 248 -23.05 8.28 -18.72
CA GLN A 248 -24.42 8.35 -18.17
C GLN A 248 -24.48 8.00 -16.68
N LYS A 249 -23.66 7.06 -16.20
CA LYS A 249 -23.61 6.71 -14.78
C LYS A 249 -23.00 7.79 -13.89
N PHE A 250 -22.04 8.54 -14.40
CA PHE A 250 -21.29 9.56 -13.66
C PHE A 250 -21.67 11.00 -14.06
N GLN A 251 -22.84 11.21 -14.66
CA GLN A 251 -23.32 12.52 -15.11
C GLN A 251 -23.58 13.51 -13.95
N ASP A 252 -23.88 13.01 -12.75
CA ASP A 252 -24.27 13.80 -11.58
C ASP A 252 -23.19 13.85 -10.47
N SER A 253 -22.04 13.23 -10.68
CA SER A 253 -20.90 13.26 -9.75
C SER A 253 -20.13 14.58 -9.91
N HIS A 254 -20.41 15.54 -9.03
CA HIS A 254 -19.68 16.82 -8.88
C HIS A 254 -18.85 16.82 -7.60
#